data_AF-A0A0D8HK56-F1
#
_entry.id   AF-A0A0D8HK56-F1
#
_cell.length_a   1.000
_cell.length_b   1.000
_cell.length_c   1.000
_cell.angle_alpha   90.00
_cell.angle_beta   90.00
_cell.angle_gamma   90.00
#
_symmetry.space_group_name_H-M   'P 1'
#
loop_
_entity.id
_entity.type
_entity.pdbx_description
1 polymer ?
#
loop_
_entity_poly.entity_id
_entity_poly.type
_entity_poly.pdbx_seq_one_letter_code
_entity_poly.pdbx_strand_id
1 'polypeptide(L)'
;MATVEKESIAKSNRALASMVTSQTVDIAMVAIDAVLLLFLLGFINVGYRRVIHVPLNDLSNFLGELANGNGDLGVNLDNSRCDEIGEIGSTFNRFKDKIAVTIDSVVDSIFSIM
;
A
#
# COMPACT_ATOMS: atom_id res chain seq x y z
N MET A 1 43.64 -40.00 38.55
CA MET A 1 42.63 -39.02 39.03
C MET A 1 42.62 -37.73 38.21
N ALA A 2 43.74 -37.02 38.06
CA ALA A 2 43.78 -35.75 37.30
C ALA A 2 43.42 -35.82 35.80
N THR A 3 43.54 -37.00 35.17
CA THR A 3 43.17 -37.21 33.75
C THR A 3 41.67 -37.37 33.55
N VAL A 4 40.98 -38.06 34.46
CA VAL A 4 39.53 -38.29 34.41
C VAL A 4 38.75 -36.98 34.60
N GLU A 5 39.25 -36.10 35.46
CA GLU A 5 38.67 -34.77 35.70
C GLU A 5 38.76 -33.86 34.47
N LYS A 6 39.91 -33.83 33.79
CA LYS A 6 40.11 -33.06 32.55
C LYS A 6 39.20 -33.52 31.40
N GLU A 7 38.96 -34.83 31.29
CA GLU A 7 38.08 -35.39 30.26
C GLU A 7 36.60 -35.04 30.53
N SER A 8 36.17 -35.06 31.79
CA SER A 8 34.83 -34.62 32.20
C SER A 8 34.59 -33.13 31.90
N ILE A 9 35.57 -32.28 32.24
CA ILE A 9 35.51 -30.84 31.96
C ILE A 9 35.47 -30.58 30.45
N ALA A 10 36.30 -31.30 29.66
CA ALA A 10 36.31 -31.16 28.21
C ALA A 10 34.97 -31.58 27.56
N LYS A 11 34.33 -32.64 28.07
CA LYS A 11 33.01 -33.08 27.61
C LYS A 11 31.91 -32.07 27.97
N SER A 12 31.94 -31.54 29.20
CA SER A 12 31.01 -30.50 29.66
C SER A 12 31.12 -29.21 28.83
N ASN A 13 32.35 -28.74 28.57
CA ASN A 13 32.59 -27.55 27.75
C ASN A 13 32.12 -27.72 26.30
N ARG A 14 32.28 -28.91 25.71
CA ARG A 14 31.75 -29.22 24.37
C ARG A 14 30.22 -29.22 24.34
N ALA A 15 29.57 -29.75 25.37
CA ALA A 15 28.11 -29.74 25.50
C ALA A 15 27.58 -28.30 25.60
N LEU A 16 28.21 -27.47 26.45
CA LEU A 16 27.91 -26.04 26.55
C LEU A 16 28.10 -25.30 25.22
N ALA A 17 29.20 -25.58 24.50
CA ALA A 17 29.46 -24.97 23.19
C ALA A 17 28.40 -25.33 22.14
N SER A 18 27.95 -26.59 22.09
CA SER A 18 26.87 -27.01 21.18
C SER A 18 25.52 -26.38 21.53
N MET A 19 25.20 -26.23 22.82
CA MET A 19 23.95 -25.61 23.29
C MET A 19 23.92 -24.11 22.97
N VAL A 20 25.05 -23.40 23.18
CA VAL A 20 25.18 -21.99 22.86
C VAL A 20 25.10 -21.75 21.35
N THR A 21 25.75 -22.61 20.54
CA THR A 21 25.72 -22.49 19.07
C THR A 21 24.31 -22.69 18.50
N SER A 22 23.52 -23.62 19.05
CA SER A 22 22.11 -23.77 18.63
C SER A 22 21.28 -22.53 18.98
N GLN A 23 21.42 -22.00 20.20
CA GLN A 23 20.68 -20.82 20.62
C GLN A 23 21.04 -19.56 19.81
N THR A 24 22.31 -19.38 19.43
CA THR A 24 22.70 -18.25 18.60
C THR A 24 22.15 -18.34 17.19
N VAL A 25 22.03 -19.55 16.62
CA VAL A 25 21.39 -19.76 15.32
C VAL A 25 19.90 -19.43 15.38
N ASP A 26 19.19 -19.88 16.41
CA ASP A 26 17.75 -19.62 16.58
C ASP A 26 17.47 -18.11 16.71
N ILE A 27 18.25 -17.40 17.54
CA ILE A 27 18.12 -15.94 17.70
C ILE A 27 18.41 -15.22 16.37
N ALA A 28 19.43 -15.66 15.63
CA ALA A 28 19.77 -15.07 14.34
C ALA A 28 18.65 -15.27 13.31
N MET A 29 18.02 -16.45 13.26
CA MET A 29 16.88 -16.71 12.38
C MET A 29 15.67 -15.83 12.74
N VAL A 30 15.31 -15.73 14.02
CA VAL A 30 14.22 -14.85 14.47
C VAL A 30 14.48 -13.39 14.11
N ALA A 31 15.72 -12.92 14.24
CA ALA A 31 16.09 -11.56 13.87
C ALA A 31 15.94 -11.32 12.36
N ILE A 32 16.34 -12.28 11.52
CA ILE A 32 16.19 -12.20 10.06
C ILE A 32 14.71 -12.17 9.69
N ASP A 33 13.89 -13.06 10.27
CA ASP A 33 12.46 -13.12 10.00
C ASP A 33 11.75 -11.82 10.40
N ALA A 34 12.12 -11.24 11.55
CA ALA A 34 11.58 -9.95 11.99
C ALA A 34 11.91 -8.82 11.00
N VAL A 35 13.15 -8.78 10.49
CA VAL A 35 13.57 -7.78 9.49
C VAL A 35 12.81 -7.99 8.18
N LEU A 36 12.71 -9.23 7.70
CA LEU A 36 11.95 -9.55 6.48
C LEU A 36 10.47 -9.17 6.61
N LEU A 37 9.87 -9.43 7.77
CA LEU A 37 8.48 -9.04 8.05
C LEU A 37 8.30 -7.52 8.00
N LEU A 38 9.22 -6.76 8.61
CA LEU A 38 9.17 -5.29 8.55
C LEU A 38 9.30 -4.77 7.11
N PHE A 39 10.20 -5.34 6.31
CA PHE A 39 10.32 -5.00 4.90
C PHE A 39 9.05 -5.31 4.12
N LEU A 40 8.46 -6.49 4.34
CA LEU A 40 7.21 -6.90 3.69
C LEU A 40 6.06 -5.96 4.04
N LEU A 41 5.89 -5.61 5.32
CA LEU A 41 4.87 -4.67 5.77
C LEU A 41 5.08 -3.28 5.17
N GLY A 42 6.32 -2.81 5.11
CA GLY A 42 6.67 -1.54 4.46
C GLY A 42 6.31 -1.55 2.97
N PHE A 43 6.63 -2.63 2.26
CA PHE A 43 6.30 -2.79 0.85
C PHE A 43 4.78 -2.80 0.60
N ILE A 44 4.03 -3.56 1.42
CA ILE A 44 2.57 -3.60 1.35
C ILE A 44 1.98 -2.21 1.62
N ASN A 45 2.48 -1.47 2.60
CA ASN A 45 1.96 -0.14 2.94
C ASN A 45 2.14 0.85 1.78
N VAL A 46 3.33 0.87 1.17
CA VAL A 46 3.61 1.72 -0.01
C VAL A 46 2.74 1.32 -1.19
N GLY A 47 2.60 0.02 -1.45
CA GLY A 47 1.73 -0.52 -2.48
C GLY A 47 0.27 -0.12 -2.27
N TYR A 48 -0.26 -0.35 -1.07
CA TYR A 48 -1.62 0.01 -0.69
C TYR A 48 -1.92 1.50 -0.89
N ARG A 49 -1.01 2.37 -0.45
CA ARG A 49 -1.18 3.83 -0.59
C ARG A 49 -1.28 4.24 -2.06
N ARG A 50 -0.39 3.70 -2.90
CA ARG A 50 -0.33 4.07 -4.32
C ARG A 50 -1.45 3.42 -5.15
N VAL A 51 -1.88 2.21 -4.79
CA VAL A 51 -2.86 1.46 -5.56
C VAL A 51 -4.29 1.81 -5.18
N ILE A 52 -4.58 2.00 -3.90
CA ILE A 52 -5.95 2.14 -3.39
C ILE A 52 -6.18 3.54 -2.82
N HIS A 53 -5.34 3.98 -1.88
CA HIS A 53 -5.61 5.21 -1.12
C HIS A 53 -5.59 6.47 -1.99
N VAL A 54 -4.59 6.63 -2.86
CA VAL A 54 -4.48 7.84 -3.69
C VAL A 54 -5.68 7.98 -4.64
N PRO A 55 -6.04 6.99 -5.47
CA PRO A 55 -7.20 7.12 -6.38
C PRO A 55 -8.53 7.36 -5.66
N LEU A 56 -8.76 6.73 -4.51
CA LEU A 56 -9.97 6.95 -3.72
C LEU A 56 -10.01 8.35 -3.11
N ASN A 57 -8.87 8.84 -2.65
CA ASN A 57 -8.76 10.20 -2.11
C ASN A 57 -8.98 11.25 -3.19
N ASP A 58 -8.45 11.04 -4.39
CA ASP A 58 -8.65 11.94 -5.53
C ASP A 58 -10.13 12.00 -5.94
N LEU A 59 -10.81 10.84 -5.98
CA LEU A 59 -12.25 10.78 -6.19
C LEU A 59 -13.03 11.51 -5.10
N SER A 60 -12.69 11.27 -3.82
CA SER A 60 -13.34 11.93 -2.69
C SER A 60 -13.18 13.45 -2.74
N ASN A 61 -11.98 13.92 -3.06
CA ASN A 61 -11.68 15.34 -3.18
C ASN A 61 -12.50 15.98 -4.30
N PHE A 62 -12.52 15.36 -5.48
CA PHE A 62 -13.33 15.86 -6.59
C PHE A 62 -14.81 15.94 -6.22
N LEU A 63 -15.37 14.89 -5.61
CA LEU A 63 -16.78 14.90 -5.21
C LEU A 63 -17.05 15.98 -4.15
N GLY A 64 -16.10 16.22 -3.24
CA GLY A 64 -16.16 17.31 -2.28
C GLY A 64 -16.15 18.70 -2.96
N GLU A 65 -15.26 18.92 -3.92
CA GLU A 65 -15.20 20.16 -4.70
C GLU A 65 -16.49 20.38 -5.49
N LEU A 66 -17.01 19.33 -6.13
CA LEU A 66 -18.27 19.38 -6.87
C LEU A 66 -19.45 19.70 -5.95
N ALA A 67 -19.53 19.05 -4.78
CA ALA A 67 -20.58 19.32 -3.79
C ALA A 67 -20.54 20.77 -3.25
N ASN A 68 -19.35 21.37 -3.20
CA ASN A 68 -19.16 22.76 -2.79
C ASN A 68 -19.36 23.77 -3.94
N GLY A 69 -19.65 23.32 -5.17
CA GLY A 69 -19.84 24.17 -6.35
C GLY A 69 -18.55 24.66 -7.01
N ASN A 70 -17.38 24.15 -6.59
CA ASN A 70 -16.07 24.52 -7.10
C ASN A 70 -15.41 23.43 -7.97
N GLY A 71 -16.15 22.35 -8.27
CA GLY A 71 -15.60 21.20 -8.99
C GLY A 71 -15.18 21.55 -10.41
N ASP A 72 -13.87 21.53 -10.68
CA ASP A 72 -13.33 21.64 -12.03
C ASP A 72 -13.54 20.32 -12.79
N LEU A 73 -14.54 20.31 -13.67
CA LEU A 73 -14.85 19.15 -14.53
C LEU A 73 -13.74 18.88 -15.58
N GLY A 74 -12.71 19.73 -15.68
CA GLY A 74 -11.54 19.51 -16.53
C GLY A 74 -10.59 18.42 -16.01
N VAL A 75 -10.63 18.10 -14.71
CA VAL A 75 -9.71 17.12 -14.11
C VAL A 75 -10.20 15.69 -14.35
N ASN A 76 -9.30 14.79 -14.77
CA ASN A 76 -9.58 13.37 -14.97
C ASN A 76 -8.90 12.52 -13.89
N LEU A 77 -9.57 11.47 -13.45
CA LEU A 77 -8.91 10.42 -12.65
C LEU A 77 -8.02 9.55 -13.54
N ASP A 78 -6.92 9.05 -12.97
CA ASP A 78 -6.03 8.11 -13.64
C ASP A 78 -6.78 6.83 -14.02
N ASN A 79 -6.83 6.53 -15.31
CA ASN A 79 -7.44 5.34 -15.90
C ASN A 79 -6.43 4.47 -16.67
N SER A 80 -5.12 4.70 -16.47
CA SER A 80 -4.07 3.91 -17.14
C SER A 80 -3.95 2.48 -16.62
N ARG A 81 -4.59 2.20 -15.47
CA ARG A 81 -4.57 0.89 -14.80
C ARG A 81 -5.50 -0.09 -15.49
N CYS A 82 -5.07 -1.33 -15.60
CA CYS A 82 -5.84 -2.45 -16.14
C CYS A 82 -6.51 -3.29 -15.03
N ASP A 83 -6.80 -2.67 -13.89
CA ASP A 83 -7.45 -3.27 -12.71
C ASP A 83 -8.79 -2.57 -12.42
N GLU A 84 -9.49 -3.02 -11.37
CA GLU A 84 -10.78 -2.48 -10.95
C GLU A 84 -10.70 -0.98 -10.62
N ILE A 85 -9.55 -0.48 -10.14
CA ILE A 85 -9.36 0.93 -9.83
C ILE A 85 -9.28 1.76 -11.11
N GLY A 86 -8.61 1.24 -12.14
CA GLY A 86 -8.63 1.84 -13.48
C GLY A 86 -10.03 1.87 -14.10
N GLU A 87 -10.82 0.82 -13.91
CA GLU A 87 -12.21 0.78 -14.38
C GLU A 87 -13.09 1.81 -13.68
N ILE A 88 -12.91 2.01 -12.37
CA ILE A 88 -13.59 3.07 -11.60
C ILE A 88 -13.21 4.44 -12.14
N GLY A 89 -11.91 4.72 -12.34
CA GLY A 89 -11.45 5.99 -12.91
C GLY A 89 -12.04 6.25 -14.29
N SER A 90 -12.05 5.23 -15.16
CA SER A 90 -12.65 5.27 -16.50
C SER A 90 -14.16 5.55 -16.46
N THR A 91 -14.89 4.89 -15.56
CA THR A 91 -16.35 5.07 -15.40
C THR A 91 -16.69 6.45 -14.86
N PHE A 92 -15.91 6.92 -13.89
CA PHE A 92 -16.06 8.24 -13.32
C PHE A 92 -15.79 9.35 -14.35
N ASN A 93 -14.72 9.24 -15.15
CA ASN A 93 -14.44 10.21 -16.20
C ASN A 93 -15.61 10.31 -17.20
N ARG A 94 -16.19 9.18 -17.62
CA ARG A 94 -17.40 9.18 -18.48
C ARG A 94 -18.61 9.83 -17.82
N PHE A 95 -18.82 9.60 -16.52
CA PHE A 95 -19.91 10.22 -15.78
C PHE A 95 -19.76 11.75 -15.73
N LYS A 96 -18.54 12.22 -15.44
CA LYS A 96 -18.16 13.63 -15.45
C LYS A 96 -18.41 14.28 -16.82
N ASP A 97 -17.99 13.64 -17.91
CA ASP A 97 -18.20 14.16 -19.27
C ASP A 97 -19.70 14.36 -19.57
N LYS A 98 -20.55 13.44 -19.11
CA LYS A 98 -22.01 13.58 -19.25
C LYS A 98 -22.58 14.74 -18.44
N ILE A 99 -22.05 15.01 -17.24
CA ILE A 99 -22.43 16.20 -16.47
C ILE A 99 -22.06 17.46 -17.24
N ALA A 100 -20.82 17.56 -17.75
CA ALA A 100 -20.36 18.71 -18.50
C ALA A 100 -21.27 19.01 -19.70
N VAL A 101 -21.56 18.00 -20.52
CA VAL A 101 -22.47 18.13 -21.68
C VAL A 101 -23.89 18.57 -21.26
N THR A 102 -24.38 18.05 -20.13
CA THR A 102 -25.71 18.44 -19.63
C THR A 102 -25.74 19.90 -19.20
N ILE A 103 -24.70 20.38 -18.53
CA ILE A 103 -24.57 21.79 -18.12
C ILE A 103 -24.49 22.69 -19.36
N ASP A 104 -23.64 22.34 -20.33
CA ASP A 104 -23.50 23.08 -21.59
C ASP A 104 -24.85 23.19 -22.31
N SER A 105 -25.62 22.09 -22.37
CA SER A 105 -26.95 22.08 -22.99
C SER A 105 -27.95 23.02 -22.29
N VAL A 106 -27.89 23.13 -20.96
CA VAL A 106 -28.72 24.07 -20.18
C VAL A 106 -28.32 25.51 -20.48
N VAL A 107 -27.02 25.78 -20.55
CA VAL A 107 -26.49 27.12 -20.87
C VAL A 107 -26.89 27.53 -22.28
N ASP A 108 -26.73 26.66 -23.28
CA ASP A 108 -27.15 26.90 -24.66
C ASP A 108 -28.65 27.18 -24.76
N SER A 109 -29.46 26.43 -24.00
CA SER A 109 -30.92 26.63 -23.95
C SER A 109 -31.30 28.00 -23.38
N ILE A 110 -30.55 28.53 -22.41
CA ILE A 110 -30.77 29.87 -21.86
C ILE A 110 -30.43 30.94 -22.90
N PHE A 111 -29.31 30.80 -23.61
CA PHE A 111 -28.92 31.76 -24.65
C PHE A 111 -29.82 31.73 -25.88
N SER A 112 -30.40 30.58 -26.23
CA SER A 112 -31.33 30.49 -27.35
C SER A 112 -32.66 31.21 -27.11
N ILE A 113 -32.99 31.55 -25.87
CA ILE A 113 -34.26 32.21 -25.49
C ILE A 113 -34.12 33.75 -25.44
N MET A 114 -32.89 34.28 -25.36
CA MET A 114 -32.59 35.71 -25.25
C MET A 114 -32.23 36.31 -26.61
#